data_AF-A0A6B2FYP4-F1
#
_entry.id   AF-A0A6B2FYP4-F1
#
_cell.length_a   1.000
_cell.length_b   1.000
_cell.length_c   1.000
_cell.angle_alpha   90.00
_cell.angle_beta   90.00
_cell.angle_gamma   90.00
#
_symmetry.space_group_name_H-M   'P 1'
#
loop_
_entity.id
_entity.type
_entity.pdbx_description
1 polymer ?
#
loop_
_entity_poly.entity_id
_entity_poly.type
_entity_poly.pdbx_seq_one_letter_code
_entity_poly.pdbx_strand_id
1 'polypeptide(L)'
;MKKLIFLFVLLACSCSQVNGSRDSRQTAALAVEVGALEKALELTKIEAQKNIHDADVRFRLAEIYHQLNRYDMENHELTALLKMVEPNSRNYARLKIALLRNNLLRNEFDSALGQYDDLIQNSSLQGDEDKGKSMMYAAIAHCKKNEFDICLALLDKARQYLPGNDVLVQNINLAKWMKKTKSSNATPVADVFNQAYQEQETRQIFSNLVLALISEGSRGRAHELLLTRYSVEDANNIIKELDASKLQ
;
A
#
# COMPACT_ATOMS: atom_id res chain seq x y z
N MET A 1 11.87 -79.39 -5.82
CA MET A 1 13.12 -78.60 -5.95
C MET A 1 13.06 -77.79 -7.23
N LYS A 2 13.59 -76.55 -7.20
CA LYS A 2 13.70 -75.51 -8.28
C LYS A 2 12.52 -74.53 -8.30
N LYS A 3 12.58 -73.48 -7.47
CA LYS A 3 13.27 -72.16 -7.58
C LYS A 3 12.31 -71.10 -8.15
N LEU A 4 11.55 -70.46 -7.25
CA LEU A 4 10.89 -69.18 -7.51
C LEU A 4 11.97 -68.11 -7.63
N ILE A 5 12.04 -67.45 -8.78
CA ILE A 5 12.89 -66.28 -9.01
C ILE A 5 12.13 -65.07 -8.44
N PHE A 6 12.57 -64.58 -7.28
CA PHE A 6 12.15 -63.29 -6.76
C PHE A 6 12.79 -62.19 -7.61
N LEU A 7 11.98 -61.55 -8.45
CA LEU A 7 12.37 -60.35 -9.18
C LEU A 7 12.39 -59.18 -8.18
N PHE A 8 13.56 -58.88 -7.63
CA PHE A 8 13.80 -57.67 -6.85
C PHE A 8 13.72 -56.46 -7.81
N VAL A 9 12.58 -55.79 -7.82
CA VAL A 9 12.47 -54.45 -8.41
C VAL A 9 13.18 -53.49 -7.45
N LEU A 10 14.46 -53.25 -7.72
CA LEU A 10 15.21 -52.12 -7.19
C LEU A 10 14.57 -50.84 -7.77
N LEU A 11 13.60 -50.30 -7.04
CA LEU A 11 13.19 -48.91 -7.15
C LEU A 11 14.40 -48.05 -6.78
N ALA A 12 15.18 -47.70 -7.80
CA ALA A 12 16.09 -46.58 -7.73
C ALA A 12 15.20 -45.33 -7.50
N CYS A 13 15.07 -44.93 -6.24
CA CYS A 13 14.71 -43.56 -5.90
C CYS A 13 15.81 -42.66 -6.48
N SER A 14 15.64 -42.25 -7.73
CA SER A 14 16.22 -41.01 -8.20
C SER A 14 15.58 -39.90 -7.36
N CYS A 15 16.22 -39.57 -6.24
CA CYS A 15 16.06 -38.26 -5.61
C CYS A 15 16.58 -37.22 -6.61
N SER A 16 15.79 -36.92 -7.64
CA SER A 16 15.87 -35.64 -8.31
C SER A 16 15.57 -34.62 -7.23
N GLN A 17 16.62 -33.96 -6.74
CA GLN A 17 16.49 -32.73 -5.95
C GLN A 17 15.70 -31.75 -6.81
N VAL A 18 14.39 -31.69 -6.58
CA VAL A 18 13.55 -30.61 -7.07
C VAL A 18 14.20 -29.34 -6.54
N ASN A 19 14.56 -28.43 -7.44
CA ASN A 19 15.05 -27.08 -7.11
C ASN A 19 13.96 -26.31 -6.34
N GLY A 20 13.75 -26.64 -5.06
CA GLY A 20 12.62 -26.20 -4.25
C GLY A 20 12.60 -24.69 -3.96
N SER A 21 13.70 -23.98 -4.20
CA SER A 21 13.75 -22.52 -4.08
C SER A 21 13.06 -21.81 -5.24
N ARG A 22 13.18 -22.32 -6.47
CA ARG A 22 12.60 -21.69 -7.67
C ARG A 22 11.09 -21.89 -7.74
N ASP A 23 10.63 -23.07 -7.34
CA ASP A 23 9.21 -23.46 -7.29
C ASP A 23 8.47 -22.70 -6.17
N SER A 24 9.09 -22.55 -4.99
CA SER A 24 8.54 -21.78 -3.87
C SER A 24 8.39 -20.29 -4.19
N ARG A 25 9.33 -19.68 -4.92
CA ARG A 25 9.24 -18.26 -5.35
C ARG A 25 8.07 -18.03 -6.29
N GLN A 26 7.93 -18.87 -7.31
CA GLN A 26 6.84 -18.77 -8.30
C GLN A 26 5.48 -19.03 -7.64
N THR A 27 5.42 -20.00 -6.73
CA THR A 27 4.20 -20.29 -5.97
C THR A 27 3.82 -19.14 -5.04
N ALA A 28 4.78 -18.52 -4.35
CA ALA A 28 4.53 -17.36 -3.50
C ALA A 28 4.06 -16.14 -4.31
N ALA A 29 4.67 -15.87 -5.47
CA ALA A 29 4.24 -14.81 -6.37
C ALA A 29 2.81 -15.04 -6.87
N LEU A 30 2.49 -16.25 -7.33
CA LEU A 30 1.13 -16.61 -7.73
C LEU A 30 0.14 -16.48 -6.56
N ALA A 31 0.53 -16.88 -5.35
CA ALA A 31 -0.30 -16.73 -4.16
C ALA A 31 -0.61 -15.25 -3.85
N VAL A 32 0.33 -14.33 -4.07
CA VAL A 32 0.05 -12.88 -4.00
C VAL A 32 -0.93 -12.47 -5.09
N GLU A 33 -0.71 -12.87 -6.34
CA GLU A 33 -1.57 -12.51 -7.48
C GLU A 33 -3.03 -12.96 -7.30
N VAL A 34 -3.26 -14.14 -6.72
CA VAL A 34 -4.61 -14.67 -6.47
C VAL A 34 -5.19 -14.26 -5.10
N GLY A 35 -4.50 -13.39 -4.35
CA GLY A 35 -4.96 -12.88 -3.05
C GLY A 35 -4.83 -13.86 -1.88
N ALA A 36 -4.14 -14.99 -2.05
CA ALA A 36 -3.84 -15.95 -0.99
C ALA A 36 -2.65 -15.48 -0.11
N LEU A 37 -2.79 -14.28 0.47
CA LEU A 37 -1.69 -13.55 1.13
C LEU A 37 -1.06 -14.28 2.31
N GLU A 38 -1.85 -15.02 3.12
CA GLU A 38 -1.29 -15.82 4.22
C GLU A 38 -0.42 -16.98 3.72
N LYS A 39 -0.80 -17.59 2.59
CA LYS A 39 0.00 -18.66 1.98
C LYS A 39 1.27 -18.07 1.36
N ALA A 40 1.16 -16.92 0.71
CA ALA A 40 2.32 -16.19 0.21
C ALA A 40 3.29 -15.84 1.35
N LEU A 41 2.75 -15.40 2.50
CA LEU A 41 3.53 -15.09 3.69
C LEU A 41 4.27 -16.32 4.23
N GLU A 42 3.57 -17.45 4.38
CA GLU A 42 4.16 -18.71 4.85
C GLU A 42 5.34 -19.14 3.96
N LEU A 43 5.13 -19.20 2.64
CA LEU A 43 6.16 -19.61 1.68
C LEU A 43 7.35 -18.66 1.66
N THR A 44 7.09 -17.35 1.71
CA THR A 44 8.16 -16.34 1.68
C THR A 44 8.94 -16.34 2.99
N LYS A 45 8.32 -16.62 4.15
CA LYS A 45 9.03 -16.79 5.43
C LYS A 45 9.99 -17.97 5.40
N ILE A 46 9.57 -19.10 4.85
CA ILE A 46 10.43 -20.29 4.69
C ILE A 46 11.63 -19.95 3.78
N GLU A 47 11.42 -19.17 2.73
CA GLU A 47 12.50 -18.70 1.88
C GLU A 47 13.45 -17.76 2.61
N ALA A 48 12.92 -16.79 3.36
CA ALA A 48 13.71 -15.82 4.14
C ALA A 48 14.59 -16.49 5.19
N GLN A 49 14.12 -17.58 5.82
CA GLN A 49 14.92 -18.38 6.74
C GLN A 49 16.14 -19.02 6.06
N LYS A 50 16.02 -19.39 4.78
CA LYS A 50 17.12 -19.97 4.01
C LYS A 50 18.06 -18.91 3.42
N ASN A 51 17.54 -17.71 3.19
CA ASN A 51 18.23 -16.60 2.52
C ASN A 51 18.18 -15.32 3.36
N ILE A 52 18.72 -15.37 4.58
CA ILE A 52 18.57 -14.30 5.59
C ILE A 52 19.13 -12.92 5.17
N HIS A 53 20.02 -12.89 4.16
CA HIS A 53 20.66 -11.69 3.61
C HIS A 53 20.21 -11.33 2.19
N ASP A 54 19.20 -12.02 1.64
CA ASP A 54 18.64 -11.69 0.33
C ASP A 54 17.65 -10.52 0.46
N ALA A 55 18.06 -9.36 -0.02
CA ALA A 55 17.26 -8.14 0.02
C ALA A 55 15.93 -8.28 -0.74
N ASP A 56 15.91 -9.01 -1.86
CA ASP A 56 14.68 -9.17 -2.66
C ASP A 56 13.64 -10.00 -1.90
N VAL A 57 14.07 -11.01 -1.13
CA VAL A 57 13.16 -11.80 -0.28
C VAL A 57 12.54 -10.92 0.81
N ARG A 58 13.33 -10.05 1.45
CA ARG A 58 12.85 -9.13 2.47
C ARG A 58 11.89 -8.09 1.91
N PHE A 59 12.16 -7.55 0.72
CA PHE A 59 11.21 -6.70 0.03
C PHE A 59 9.87 -7.39 -0.24
N ARG A 60 9.89 -8.68 -0.63
CA ARG A 60 8.66 -9.46 -0.81
C ARG A 60 7.90 -9.64 0.50
N LEU A 61 8.58 -9.95 1.61
CA LEU A 61 7.94 -10.03 2.92
C LEU A 61 7.31 -8.70 3.34
N ALA A 62 8.03 -7.59 3.18
CA ALA A 62 7.52 -6.25 3.48
C ALA A 62 6.24 -5.94 2.69
N GLU A 63 6.22 -6.24 1.39
CA GLU A 63 5.04 -6.01 0.55
C GLU A 63 3.86 -6.92 0.91
N ILE A 64 4.09 -8.19 1.26
CA ILE A 64 3.02 -9.07 1.75
C ILE A 64 2.45 -8.55 3.08
N TYR A 65 3.31 -8.10 4.00
CA TYR A 65 2.85 -7.49 5.24
C TYR A 65 2.07 -6.19 5.01
N HIS A 66 2.48 -5.37 4.03
CA HIS A 66 1.76 -4.19 3.62
C HIS A 66 0.33 -4.54 3.16
N GLN A 67 0.20 -5.51 2.24
CA GLN A 67 -1.11 -5.94 1.71
C GLN A 67 -2.01 -6.58 2.78
N LEU A 68 -1.42 -7.14 3.84
CA LEU A 68 -2.12 -7.64 5.01
C LEU A 68 -2.44 -6.55 6.07
N ASN A 69 -2.11 -5.28 5.79
CA ASN A 69 -2.22 -4.15 6.73
C ASN A 69 -1.41 -4.35 8.03
N ARG A 70 -0.33 -5.13 8.01
CA ARG A 70 0.52 -5.45 9.16
C ARG A 70 1.75 -4.54 9.18
N TYR A 71 1.53 -3.24 9.35
CA TYR A 71 2.54 -2.20 9.13
C TYR A 71 3.74 -2.26 10.09
N ASP A 72 3.58 -2.81 11.30
CA ASP A 72 4.71 -3.06 12.21
C ASP A 72 5.69 -4.10 11.67
N MET A 73 5.16 -5.17 11.06
CA MET A 73 5.98 -6.21 10.47
C MET A 73 6.57 -5.78 9.12
N GLU A 74 5.83 -5.00 8.33
CA GLU A 74 6.41 -4.32 7.16
C GLU A 74 7.61 -3.47 7.59
N ASN A 75 7.47 -2.62 8.61
CA ASN A 75 8.56 -1.77 9.09
C ASN A 75 9.77 -2.57 9.58
N HIS A 76 9.54 -3.69 10.27
CA HIS A 76 10.62 -4.57 10.72
C HIS A 76 11.49 -5.06 9.55
N GLU A 77 10.85 -5.53 8.46
CA GLU A 77 11.57 -6.00 7.28
C GLU A 77 12.26 -4.86 6.51
N LEU A 78 11.60 -3.70 6.39
CA LEU A 78 12.19 -2.52 5.74
C LEU A 78 13.38 -1.96 6.52
N THR A 79 13.32 -1.94 7.86
CA THR A 79 14.44 -1.48 8.70
C THR A 79 15.64 -2.42 8.58
N ALA A 80 15.41 -3.73 8.43
CA ALA A 80 16.50 -4.68 8.19
C ALA A 80 17.22 -4.41 6.85
N LEU A 81 16.48 -3.96 5.83
CA LEU A 81 17.01 -3.61 4.51
C LEU A 81 17.94 -2.40 4.52
N LEU A 82 17.83 -1.48 5.49
CA LEU A 82 18.73 -0.31 5.60
C LEU A 82 20.20 -0.69 5.72
N LYS A 83 20.50 -1.90 6.23
CA LYS A 83 21.87 -2.43 6.35
C LYS A 83 22.32 -3.24 5.14
N MET A 84 21.43 -3.49 4.18
CA MET A 84 21.64 -4.40 3.04
C MET A 84 21.67 -3.66 1.70
N VAL A 85 21.13 -2.45 1.66
CA VAL A 85 20.89 -1.71 0.43
C VAL A 85 21.81 -0.50 0.39
N GLU A 86 22.65 -0.45 -0.64
CA GLU A 86 23.58 0.64 -0.86
C GLU A 86 22.85 1.95 -1.24
N PRO A 87 23.22 3.12 -0.68
CA PRO A 87 22.56 4.41 -0.92
C PRO A 87 22.39 4.80 -2.39
N ASN A 88 23.33 4.42 -3.25
CA ASN A 88 23.32 4.77 -4.68
C ASN A 88 22.67 3.69 -5.58
N SER A 89 21.88 2.78 -5.02
CA SER A 89 21.23 1.69 -5.78
C SER A 89 19.76 2.00 -6.10
N ARG A 90 19.21 1.36 -7.14
CA ARG A 90 17.75 1.40 -7.39
C ARG A 90 16.96 0.82 -6.21
N ASN A 91 17.52 -0.19 -5.55
CA ASN A 91 16.91 -0.78 -4.35
C ASN A 91 16.82 0.24 -3.21
N TYR A 92 17.70 1.24 -3.16
CA TYR A 92 17.62 2.31 -2.17
C TYR A 92 16.39 3.19 -2.37
N ALA A 93 16.15 3.61 -3.62
CA ALA A 93 14.95 4.38 -3.95
C ALA A 93 13.68 3.61 -3.56
N ARG A 94 13.62 2.33 -3.94
CA ARG A 94 12.52 1.43 -3.57
C ARG A 94 12.34 1.32 -2.06
N LEU A 95 13.42 1.13 -1.31
CA LEU A 95 13.39 1.03 0.16
C LEU A 95 12.83 2.32 0.79
N LYS A 96 13.34 3.47 0.36
CA LYS A 96 12.95 4.76 0.92
C LYS A 96 11.49 5.11 0.63
N ILE A 97 11.00 4.79 -0.56
CA ILE A 97 9.59 4.95 -0.90
C ILE A 97 8.71 4.04 -0.06
N ALA A 98 9.13 2.78 0.17
CA ALA A 98 8.40 1.85 1.02
C ALA A 98 8.36 2.31 2.50
N LEU A 99 9.50 2.75 3.05
CA LEU A 99 9.57 3.31 4.41
C LEU A 99 8.72 4.58 4.54
N LEU A 100 8.77 5.47 3.53
CA LEU A 100 7.95 6.67 3.47
C LEU A 100 6.44 6.32 3.52
N ARG A 101 5.99 5.36 2.69
CA ARG A 101 4.61 4.85 2.69
C ARG A 101 4.22 4.23 4.04
N ASN A 102 5.08 3.38 4.58
CA ASN A 102 4.83 2.69 5.84
C ASN A 102 4.72 3.68 7.02
N ASN A 103 5.63 4.66 7.10
CA ASN A 103 5.59 5.72 8.12
C ASN A 103 4.30 6.54 8.04
N LEU A 104 3.81 6.86 6.83
CA LEU A 104 2.50 7.51 6.67
C LEU A 104 1.35 6.69 7.26
N LEU A 105 1.32 5.38 6.98
CA LEU A 105 0.26 4.48 7.44
C LEU A 105 0.30 4.26 8.96
N ARG A 106 1.48 4.45 9.57
CA ARG A 106 1.70 4.45 11.01
C ARG A 106 1.48 5.82 11.67
N ASN A 107 1.11 6.85 10.90
CA ASN A 107 1.00 8.26 11.33
C ASN A 107 2.32 8.88 11.85
N GLU A 108 3.46 8.34 11.43
CA GLU A 108 4.79 8.82 11.80
C GLU A 108 5.28 9.87 10.78
N PHE A 109 4.61 11.03 10.74
CA PHE A 109 4.78 12.00 9.64
C PHE A 109 6.19 12.62 9.55
N ASP A 110 6.85 12.87 10.68
CA ASP A 110 8.22 13.41 10.66
C ASP A 110 9.22 12.37 10.15
N SER A 111 9.06 11.11 10.56
CA SER A 111 9.85 10.00 10.02
C SER A 111 9.61 9.80 8.53
N ALA A 112 8.37 9.92 8.07
CA ALA A 112 8.02 9.90 6.65
C ALA A 112 8.79 10.98 5.87
N LEU A 113 8.70 12.24 6.31
CA LEU A 113 9.41 13.35 5.67
C LEU A 113 10.93 13.18 5.70
N GLY A 114 11.49 12.65 6.79
CA GLY A 114 12.91 12.30 6.86
C GLY A 114 13.36 11.27 5.81
N GLN A 115 12.51 10.28 5.48
CA GLN A 115 12.81 9.36 4.37
C GLN A 115 12.74 10.03 3.00
N TYR A 116 11.83 10.99 2.82
CA TYR A 116 11.73 11.75 1.58
C TYR A 116 12.96 12.65 1.38
N ASP A 117 13.38 13.38 2.42
CA ASP A 117 14.57 14.24 2.37
C ASP A 117 15.83 13.44 2.07
N ASP A 118 15.99 12.29 2.71
CA ASP A 118 17.10 11.39 2.45
C ASP A 118 17.06 10.81 1.02
N LEU A 119 15.88 10.48 0.51
CA LEU A 119 15.72 9.98 -0.86
C LEU A 119 16.14 11.03 -1.90
N ILE A 120 15.70 12.28 -1.76
CA ILE A 120 16.01 13.35 -2.73
C ILE A 120 17.48 13.79 -2.66
N GLN A 121 18.15 13.61 -1.52
CA GLN A 121 19.57 13.94 -1.35
C GLN A 121 20.47 12.82 -1.90
N ASN A 122 20.09 11.56 -1.69
CA ASN A 122 21.00 10.43 -1.88
C ASN A 122 20.66 9.55 -3.09
N SER A 123 19.50 9.71 -3.74
CA SER A 123 19.12 8.89 -4.88
C SER A 123 19.17 9.63 -6.21
N SER A 124 20.23 9.35 -6.99
CA SER A 124 20.37 9.82 -8.37
C SER A 124 19.66 8.93 -9.41
N LEU A 125 19.16 7.75 -9.00
CA LEU A 125 18.67 6.69 -9.90
C LEU A 125 17.14 6.48 -9.83
N GLN A 126 16.40 7.48 -9.38
CA GLN A 126 14.94 7.38 -9.24
C GLN A 126 14.25 7.46 -10.61
N GLY A 127 13.41 6.48 -10.93
CA GLY A 127 12.51 6.55 -12.08
C GLY A 127 11.47 7.65 -11.90
N ASP A 128 10.89 8.16 -12.99
CA ASP A 128 9.94 9.26 -12.90
C ASP A 128 8.69 8.89 -12.07
N GLU A 129 8.15 7.68 -12.26
CA GLU A 129 7.02 7.22 -11.45
C GLU A 129 7.36 7.21 -9.95
N ASP A 130 8.55 6.75 -9.58
CA ASP A 130 9.04 6.74 -8.21
C ASP A 130 9.20 8.16 -7.65
N LYS A 131 9.70 9.12 -8.45
CA LYS A 131 9.77 10.53 -8.07
C LYS A 131 8.39 11.05 -7.73
N GLY A 132 7.43 10.84 -8.63
CA GLY A 132 6.06 11.28 -8.44
C GLY A 132 5.39 10.65 -7.20
N LYS A 133 5.56 9.34 -7.00
CA LYS A 133 5.03 8.63 -5.82
C LYS A 133 5.62 9.18 -4.52
N SER A 134 6.94 9.38 -4.47
CA SER A 134 7.61 9.92 -3.29
C SER A 134 7.12 11.33 -2.93
N MET A 135 6.97 12.21 -3.93
CA MET A 135 6.40 13.54 -3.75
C MET A 135 4.96 13.49 -3.26
N MET A 136 4.13 12.60 -3.82
CA MET A 136 2.75 12.43 -3.39
C MET A 136 2.65 11.96 -1.93
N TYR A 137 3.47 11.00 -1.52
CA TYR A 137 3.52 10.55 -0.14
C TYR A 137 4.02 11.65 0.82
N ALA A 138 5.10 12.36 0.48
CA ALA A 138 5.57 13.49 1.28
C ALA A 138 4.49 14.58 1.41
N ALA A 139 3.77 14.87 0.32
CA ALA A 139 2.66 15.81 0.35
C ALA A 139 1.55 15.37 1.32
N ILE A 140 1.18 14.08 1.34
CA ILE A 140 0.18 13.56 2.28
C ILE A 140 0.63 13.79 3.73
N ALA A 141 1.92 13.58 4.05
CA ALA A 141 2.46 13.91 5.38
C ALA A 141 2.27 15.41 5.71
N HIS A 142 2.65 16.31 4.81
CA HIS A 142 2.44 17.76 5.00
C HIS A 142 0.95 18.11 5.17
N CYS A 143 0.07 17.50 4.39
CA CYS A 143 -1.37 17.69 4.53
C CYS A 143 -1.88 17.24 5.91
N LYS A 144 -1.40 16.10 6.43
CA LYS A 144 -1.74 15.61 7.78
C LYS A 144 -1.19 16.51 8.89
N LYS A 145 -0.07 17.18 8.66
CA LYS A 145 0.49 18.21 9.55
C LYS A 145 -0.18 19.59 9.39
N ASN A 146 -1.18 19.71 8.51
CA ASN A 146 -1.87 20.95 8.13
C ASN A 146 -0.99 22.00 7.43
N GLU A 147 0.10 21.57 6.81
CA GLU A 147 1.03 22.39 6.03
C GLU A 147 0.56 22.41 4.56
N PHE A 148 -0.65 22.91 4.34
CA PHE A 148 -1.37 22.72 3.07
C PHE A 148 -0.72 23.39 1.86
N ASP A 149 -0.01 24.51 2.05
CA ASP A 149 0.72 25.16 0.97
C ASP A 149 1.85 24.28 0.44
N ILE A 150 2.59 23.64 1.35
CA ILE A 150 3.67 22.70 0.99
C ILE A 150 3.07 21.45 0.35
N CYS A 151 2.00 20.91 0.95
CA CYS A 151 1.28 19.76 0.41
C CYS A 151 0.85 19.98 -1.05
N LEU A 152 0.16 21.08 -1.33
CA LEU A 152 -0.33 21.39 -2.67
C LEU A 152 0.81 21.62 -3.67
N ALA A 153 1.87 22.33 -3.26
CA ALA A 153 3.04 22.54 -4.11
C ALA A 153 3.73 21.23 -4.49
N LEU A 154 3.84 20.27 -3.56
CA LEU A 154 4.41 18.95 -3.83
C LEU A 154 3.51 18.10 -4.74
N LEU A 155 2.19 18.12 -4.53
CA LEU A 155 1.26 17.40 -5.40
C LEU A 155 1.25 17.97 -6.84
N ASP A 156 1.36 19.28 -6.99
CA ASP A 156 1.48 19.91 -8.30
C ASP A 156 2.79 19.53 -9.01
N LYS A 157 3.91 19.43 -8.27
CA LYS A 157 5.17 18.88 -8.82
C LYS A 157 5.04 17.41 -9.20
N ALA A 158 4.39 16.60 -8.36
CA ALA A 158 4.17 15.18 -8.64
C ALA A 158 3.41 14.94 -9.95
N ARG A 159 2.54 15.88 -10.37
CA ARG A 159 1.77 15.79 -11.64
C ARG A 159 2.67 15.73 -12.88
N GLN A 160 3.86 16.32 -12.83
CA GLN A 160 4.83 16.28 -13.93
C GLN A 160 5.34 14.85 -14.18
N TYR A 161 5.36 14.03 -13.14
CA TYR A 161 5.88 12.67 -13.15
C TYR A 161 4.78 11.60 -13.22
N LEU A 162 3.55 11.97 -12.83
CA LEU A 162 2.38 11.10 -12.82
C LEU A 162 1.23 11.71 -13.64
N PRO A 163 1.41 11.96 -14.95
CA PRO A 163 0.34 12.49 -15.79
C PRO A 163 -0.82 11.49 -15.87
N GLY A 164 -2.04 11.96 -15.62
CA GLY A 164 -3.25 11.12 -15.67
C GLY A 164 -3.42 10.15 -14.51
N ASN A 165 -2.66 10.29 -13.41
CA ASN A 165 -2.83 9.45 -12.23
C ASN A 165 -4.04 9.90 -11.40
N ASP A 166 -5.13 9.12 -11.42
CA ASP A 166 -6.39 9.43 -10.72
C ASP A 166 -6.20 9.62 -9.21
N VAL A 167 -5.33 8.82 -8.58
CA VAL A 167 -5.05 8.89 -7.14
C VAL A 167 -4.41 10.25 -6.78
N LEU A 168 -3.48 10.72 -7.60
CA LEU A 168 -2.86 12.03 -7.42
C LEU A 168 -3.89 13.15 -7.56
N VAL A 169 -4.76 13.10 -8.58
CA VAL A 169 -5.83 14.09 -8.78
C VAL A 169 -6.77 14.14 -7.57
N GLN A 170 -7.14 12.98 -7.03
CA GLN A 170 -7.95 12.89 -5.81
C GLN A 170 -7.25 13.51 -4.59
N ASN A 171 -5.95 13.23 -4.41
CA ASN A 171 -5.16 13.82 -3.32
C ASN A 171 -5.07 15.35 -3.43
N ILE A 172 -4.94 15.90 -4.65
CA ILE A 172 -4.95 17.36 -4.88
C ILE A 172 -6.30 17.96 -4.48
N ASN A 173 -7.41 17.33 -4.91
CA ASN A 173 -8.75 17.83 -4.60
C ASN A 173 -9.01 17.78 -3.09
N LEU A 174 -8.62 16.69 -2.42
CA LEU A 174 -8.72 16.56 -0.97
C LEU A 174 -7.86 17.62 -0.25
N ALA A 175 -6.61 17.82 -0.67
CA ALA A 175 -5.72 18.82 -0.07
C ALA A 175 -6.26 20.26 -0.22
N LYS A 176 -6.80 20.62 -1.39
CA LYS A 176 -7.44 21.93 -1.63
C LYS A 176 -8.62 22.14 -0.69
N TRP A 177 -9.43 21.09 -0.48
CA TRP A 177 -10.53 21.13 0.47
C TRP A 177 -10.03 21.31 1.90
N MET A 178 -9.07 20.50 2.37
CA MET A 178 -8.56 20.58 3.75
C MET A 178 -8.03 21.98 4.08
N LYS A 179 -7.37 22.62 3.10
CA LYS A 179 -6.92 24.01 3.21
C LYS A 179 -8.09 24.99 3.36
N LYS A 180 -9.13 24.83 2.54
CA LYS A 180 -10.32 25.70 2.53
C LYS A 180 -11.13 25.56 3.82
N THR A 181 -11.34 24.35 4.32
CA THR A 181 -12.11 24.13 5.58
C THR A 181 -11.41 24.65 6.80
N LYS A 182 -10.09 24.50 6.91
CA LYS A 182 -9.33 25.11 8.00
C LYS A 182 -9.41 26.64 8.00
N SER A 183 -9.77 27.25 6.87
CA SER A 183 -9.91 28.71 6.70
C SER A 183 -11.32 29.29 6.90
N SER A 184 -12.32 28.48 7.30
CA SER A 184 -13.76 28.81 7.57
C SER A 184 -14.78 28.56 6.44
N ASN A 185 -16.03 28.23 6.83
CA ASN A 185 -17.28 28.01 6.06
C ASN A 185 -17.12 27.50 4.62
N ALA A 186 -16.35 26.42 4.45
CA ALA A 186 -16.10 25.85 3.13
C ALA A 186 -17.22 24.92 2.66
N THR A 187 -17.36 24.80 1.34
CA THR A 187 -18.16 23.78 0.64
C THR A 187 -17.89 22.38 1.21
N PRO A 188 -18.93 21.56 1.48
CA PRO A 188 -18.76 20.19 1.98
C PRO A 188 -17.83 19.35 1.08
N VAL A 189 -16.88 18.57 1.64
CA VAL A 189 -16.03 17.58 0.92
C VAL A 189 -16.92 16.66 0.10
N ALA A 190 -18.07 16.29 0.68
CA ALA A 190 -19.01 15.41 0.04
C ALA A 190 -19.44 15.96 -1.33
N ASP A 191 -19.55 17.28 -1.50
CA ASP A 191 -19.95 17.84 -2.78
C ASP A 191 -18.79 17.81 -3.81
N VAL A 192 -17.54 17.92 -3.35
CA VAL A 192 -16.34 17.75 -4.20
C VAL A 192 -16.22 16.31 -4.68
N PHE A 193 -16.35 15.34 -3.77
CA PHE A 193 -16.33 13.93 -4.15
C PHE A 193 -17.58 13.53 -4.91
N ASN A 194 -18.74 14.15 -4.66
CA ASN A 194 -19.94 13.92 -5.44
C ASN A 194 -19.73 14.37 -6.88
N GLN A 195 -19.16 15.56 -7.13
CA GLN A 195 -18.83 15.97 -8.49
C GLN A 195 -17.86 14.98 -9.16
N ALA A 196 -16.77 14.61 -8.48
CA ALA A 196 -15.83 13.62 -9.02
C ALA A 196 -16.49 12.25 -9.28
N TYR A 197 -17.46 11.86 -8.45
CA TYR A 197 -18.22 10.62 -8.61
C TYR A 197 -19.15 10.68 -9.82
N GLN A 198 -19.81 11.81 -10.05
CA GLN A 198 -20.65 12.02 -11.25
C GLN A 198 -19.80 12.02 -12.54
N GLU A 199 -18.55 12.49 -12.47
CA GLU A 199 -17.63 12.48 -13.61
C GLU A 199 -17.02 11.08 -13.84
N GLN A 200 -16.70 10.35 -12.76
CA GLN A 200 -16.06 9.04 -12.81
C GLN A 200 -16.44 8.15 -11.60
N GLU A 201 -17.25 7.12 -11.82
CA GLU A 201 -17.75 6.23 -10.76
C GLU A 201 -16.75 5.14 -10.31
N THR A 202 -15.61 5.54 -9.76
CA THR A 202 -14.62 4.56 -9.24
C THR A 202 -14.98 4.06 -7.83
N ARG A 203 -14.51 2.86 -7.45
CA ARG A 203 -14.66 2.34 -6.07
C ARG A 203 -14.01 3.27 -5.04
N GLN A 204 -12.85 3.84 -5.37
CA GLN A 204 -12.11 4.74 -4.48
C GLN A 204 -12.87 6.05 -4.24
N ILE A 205 -13.39 6.68 -5.31
CA ILE A 205 -14.18 7.93 -5.20
C ILE A 205 -15.46 7.68 -4.41
N PHE A 206 -16.12 6.54 -4.66
CA PHE A 206 -17.29 6.12 -3.88
C PHE A 206 -16.98 6.02 -2.38
N SER A 207 -15.91 5.30 -2.01
CA SER A 207 -15.51 5.16 -0.60
C SER A 207 -15.17 6.51 0.02
N ASN A 208 -14.42 7.36 -0.68
CA ASN A 208 -14.06 8.69 -0.21
C ASN A 208 -15.28 9.61 -0.05
N LEU A 209 -16.28 9.50 -0.93
CA LEU A 209 -17.54 10.23 -0.84
C LEU A 209 -18.35 9.77 0.39
N VAL A 210 -18.48 8.46 0.61
CA VAL A 210 -19.17 7.91 1.79
C VAL A 210 -18.48 8.40 3.08
N LEU A 211 -17.15 8.31 3.14
CA LEU A 211 -16.38 8.79 4.30
C LEU A 211 -16.56 10.28 4.52
N ALA A 212 -16.52 11.09 3.46
CA ALA A 212 -16.80 12.53 3.51
C ALA A 212 -18.19 12.82 4.07
N LEU A 213 -19.23 12.22 3.50
CA LEU A 213 -20.62 12.41 3.93
C LEU A 213 -20.81 12.06 5.41
N ILE A 214 -20.23 10.94 5.86
CA ILE A 214 -20.27 10.55 7.28
C ILE A 214 -19.51 11.56 8.12
N SER A 215 -18.27 11.93 7.74
CA SER A 215 -17.43 12.89 8.45
C SER A 215 -18.13 14.23 8.71
N GLU A 216 -18.91 14.69 7.74
CA GLU A 216 -19.66 15.95 7.73
C GLU A 216 -21.05 15.86 8.36
N GLY A 217 -21.41 14.70 8.93
CA GLY A 217 -22.70 14.48 9.59
C GLY A 217 -23.87 14.24 8.63
N SER A 218 -23.61 14.15 7.33
CA SER A 218 -24.60 13.86 6.27
C SER A 218 -24.91 12.35 6.17
N ARG A 219 -25.25 11.71 7.29
CA ARG A 219 -25.54 10.27 7.37
C ARG A 219 -26.60 9.78 6.39
N GLY A 220 -27.69 10.54 6.22
CA GLY A 220 -28.78 10.17 5.31
C GLY A 220 -28.29 10.02 3.86
N ARG A 221 -27.54 11.02 3.38
CA ARG A 221 -26.89 10.99 2.05
C ARG A 221 -25.87 9.85 1.93
N ALA A 222 -25.10 9.57 2.98
CA ALA A 222 -24.15 8.44 2.98
C ALA A 222 -24.90 7.09 2.86
N HIS A 223 -26.00 6.93 3.60
CA HIS A 223 -26.83 5.73 3.55
C HIS A 223 -27.47 5.55 2.17
N GLU A 224 -28.07 6.60 1.62
CA GLU A 224 -28.64 6.57 0.26
C GLU A 224 -27.59 6.16 -0.78
N LEU A 225 -26.38 6.71 -0.69
CA LEU A 225 -25.29 6.34 -1.58
C LEU A 225 -24.87 4.87 -1.39
N LEU A 226 -24.78 4.37 -0.14
CA LEU A 226 -24.45 2.97 0.13
C LEU A 226 -25.49 1.99 -0.43
N LEU A 227 -26.78 2.33 -0.37
CA LEU A 227 -27.86 1.52 -0.92
C LEU A 227 -27.79 1.35 -2.44
N THR A 228 -27.03 2.19 -3.15
CA THR A 228 -26.80 1.99 -4.59
C THR A 228 -25.95 0.76 -4.90
N ARG A 229 -25.21 0.22 -3.91
CA ARG A 229 -24.26 -0.89 -4.09
C ARG A 229 -24.41 -2.03 -3.08
N TYR A 230 -25.00 -1.77 -1.92
CA TYR A 230 -25.07 -2.72 -0.80
C TYR A 230 -26.50 -2.95 -0.33
N SER A 231 -26.71 -4.05 0.40
CA SER A 231 -27.99 -4.31 1.06
C SER A 231 -28.25 -3.27 2.16
N VAL A 232 -29.51 -3.14 2.58
CA VAL A 232 -29.89 -2.24 3.69
C VAL A 232 -29.17 -2.63 4.99
N GLU A 233 -29.01 -3.92 5.25
CA GLU A 233 -28.29 -4.42 6.43
C GLU A 233 -26.81 -4.03 6.38
N ASP A 234 -26.14 -4.28 5.26
CA ASP A 234 -24.73 -3.93 5.07
C ASP A 234 -24.49 -2.42 5.15
N ALA A 235 -25.36 -1.61 4.52
CA ALA A 235 -25.25 -0.16 4.56
C ALA A 235 -25.35 0.39 5.99
N ASN A 236 -26.27 -0.16 6.80
CA ASN A 236 -26.39 0.20 8.21
C ASN A 236 -25.16 -0.22 9.04
N ASN A 237 -24.64 -1.42 8.78
CA ASN A 237 -23.44 -1.91 9.47
C ASN A 237 -22.22 -1.02 9.15
N ILE A 238 -22.00 -0.68 7.88
CA ILE A 238 -20.92 0.20 7.44
C ILE A 238 -21.01 1.57 8.11
N ILE A 239 -22.18 2.22 8.12
CA ILE A 239 -22.35 3.53 8.78
C ILE A 239 -22.01 3.43 10.26
N LYS A 240 -22.54 2.40 10.95
CA LYS A 240 -22.31 2.20 12.38
C LYS A 240 -20.82 2.03 12.70
N GLU A 241 -20.10 1.25 11.90
CA GLU A 241 -18.65 1.04 12.05
C GLU A 241 -17.87 2.34 11.83
N LEU A 242 -18.19 3.08 10.76
CA LEU A 242 -17.50 4.31 10.43
C LEU A 242 -17.74 5.42 11.47
N ASP A 243 -18.91 5.49 12.09
CA ASP A 243 -19.14 6.43 13.18
C ASP A 243 -18.44 6.06 14.49
N ALA A 244 -18.33 4.77 14.79
CA ALA A 244 -17.57 4.31 15.96
C ALA A 244 -16.09 4.69 15.86
N SER A 245 -15.55 4.78 14.64
CA SER A 245 -14.16 5.17 14.38
C SER A 245 -13.85 6.66 14.61
N LYS A 246 -14.85 7.54 14.74
CA LYS A 246 -14.66 8.97 15.05
C LYS A 246 -14.34 9.27 16.52
N LEU A 247 -14.40 8.27 17.39
CA LEU A 247 -14.22 8.42 18.84
C LEU A 247 -12.79 8.08 19.32
N GLN A 248 -11.80 7.99 18.42
CA GLN A 248 -10.38 7.76 18.76
C GLN A 248 -9.47 8.84 18.16
#